data_AF-A0A7C1TPZ6-F1
#
_entry.id   AF-A0A7C1TPZ6-F1
#
_cell.length_a   1.000
_cell.length_b   1.000
_cell.length_c   1.000
_cell.angle_alpha   90.00
_cell.angle_beta   90.00
_cell.angle_gamma   90.00
#
_symmetry.space_group_name_H-M   'P 1'
#
loop_
_entity.id
_entity.type
_entity.pdbx_description
1 polymer ?
#
loop_
_entity_poly.entity_id
_entity_poly.type
_entity_poly.pdbx_seq_one_letter_code
_entity_poly.pdbx_strand_id
1 'polypeptide(L)'
;MEYLFYRKDSEDIDRVEPDLDDRYAFRLWHPAVSSIVPAGMPLMPFAAWWMMHYLHIFRNRDYGLLLVYCGDELVHRSGIFPGYFRFPFMSRDDLQIGDTWTHPAHVRRGLASFALRRILLSKAQAGRTFWYVVRRGNASSIRVVEKAGFVKAGEGLRVKRLGLRILGSFRIVETG
;
A
#
# COMPACT_ATOMS: atom_id res chain seq x y z
N MET A 1 19.95 -1.40 9.05
CA MET A 1 18.90 -0.67 8.29
C MET A 1 17.51 -0.89 8.91
N GLU A 2 16.68 0.16 9.05
CA GLU A 2 15.36 0.12 9.74
C GLU A 2 14.24 -0.49 8.86
N TYR A 3 14.31 -0.27 7.54
CA TYR A 3 13.27 -0.70 6.60
C TYR A 3 13.83 -1.69 5.57
N LEU A 4 12.96 -2.61 5.15
CA LEU A 4 13.14 -3.51 4.01
C LEU A 4 12.25 -3.02 2.87
N PHE A 5 12.78 -3.06 1.66
CA PHE A 5 12.10 -2.66 0.44
C PHE A 5 11.86 -3.90 -0.40
N TYR A 6 10.59 -4.16 -0.69
CA TYR A 6 10.15 -5.24 -1.54
C TYR A 6 9.55 -4.67 -2.81
N ARG A 7 9.74 -5.37 -3.93
CA ARG A 7 9.13 -5.02 -5.20
C ARG A 7 8.53 -6.25 -5.89
N LYS A 8 7.55 -6.00 -6.76
CA LYS A 8 6.98 -7.01 -7.66
C LYS A 8 6.55 -6.33 -8.95
N ASP A 9 7.00 -6.86 -10.09
CA ASP A 9 6.62 -6.33 -11.39
C ASP A 9 5.24 -6.88 -11.81
N SER A 10 4.51 -6.10 -12.60
CA SER A 10 3.12 -6.46 -12.96
C SER A 10 3.04 -7.74 -13.78
N GLU A 11 4.10 -8.03 -14.53
CA GLU A 11 4.30 -9.21 -15.35
C GLU A 11 4.39 -10.49 -14.49
N ASP A 12 4.85 -10.37 -13.25
CA ASP A 12 5.01 -11.50 -12.29
C ASP A 12 3.77 -11.73 -11.43
N ILE A 13 2.67 -11.01 -11.68
CA ILE A 13 1.43 -11.15 -10.91
C ILE A 13 0.69 -12.41 -11.37
N ASP A 14 0.55 -13.35 -10.43
CA ASP A 14 -0.37 -14.48 -10.57
C ASP A 14 -1.80 -13.96 -10.73
N ARG A 15 -2.47 -14.39 -11.81
CA ARG A 15 -3.82 -14.01 -12.20
C ARG A 15 -4.93 -14.81 -11.50
N VAL A 16 -4.58 -15.68 -10.56
CA VAL A 16 -5.56 -16.38 -9.72
C VAL A 16 -6.23 -15.39 -8.77
N GLU A 17 -7.55 -15.32 -8.83
CA GLU A 17 -8.37 -14.53 -7.92
C GLU A 17 -8.16 -14.99 -6.46
N PRO A 18 -7.85 -14.08 -5.53
CA PRO A 18 -7.69 -14.43 -4.13
C PRO A 18 -9.06 -14.72 -3.51
N ASP A 19 -9.14 -15.82 -2.77
CA ASP A 19 -10.33 -16.18 -2.02
C ASP A 19 -10.51 -15.29 -0.78
N LEU A 20 -11.77 -15.03 -0.44
CA LEU A 20 -12.19 -14.26 0.73
C LEU A 20 -13.45 -14.92 1.31
N ASP A 21 -13.41 -15.26 2.60
CA ASP A 21 -14.55 -15.82 3.34
C ASP A 21 -15.79 -14.94 3.15
N ASP A 22 -16.92 -15.57 2.81
CA ASP A 22 -18.20 -14.95 2.43
C ASP A 22 -18.75 -13.95 3.46
N ARG A 23 -18.32 -14.03 4.73
CA ARG A 23 -18.69 -13.02 5.75
C ARG A 23 -18.07 -11.65 5.49
N TYR A 24 -17.07 -11.57 4.61
CA TYR A 24 -16.36 -10.34 4.31
C TYR A 24 -16.77 -9.81 2.93
N ALA A 25 -17.04 -8.51 2.87
CA ALA A 25 -17.17 -7.77 1.63
C ALA A 25 -15.94 -6.88 1.44
N PHE A 26 -15.50 -6.66 0.21
CA PHE A 26 -14.42 -5.72 -0.07
C PHE A 26 -14.85 -4.64 -1.07
N ARG A 27 -14.20 -3.49 -0.96
CA ARG A 27 -14.38 -2.37 -1.89
C ARG A 27 -13.03 -1.74 -2.21
N LEU A 28 -12.81 -1.51 -3.50
CA LEU A 28 -11.73 -0.64 -3.96
C LEU A 28 -12.29 0.78 -4.00
N TRP A 29 -11.74 1.65 -3.17
CA TRP A 29 -12.10 3.06 -3.11
C TRP A 29 -11.07 3.91 -3.84
N HIS A 30 -11.57 4.92 -4.56
CA HIS A 30 -10.78 5.94 -5.24
C HIS A 30 -11.24 7.33 -4.81
N PRO A 31 -10.31 8.30 -4.76
CA PRO A 31 -10.63 9.67 -4.39
C PRO A 31 -11.59 10.27 -5.42
N ALA A 32 -12.69 10.86 -4.94
CA ALA A 32 -13.61 11.66 -5.76
C ALA A 32 -13.75 13.05 -5.12
N VAL A 33 -14.24 14.04 -5.89
CA VAL A 33 -14.46 15.40 -5.36
C VAL A 33 -15.46 15.37 -4.19
N SER A 34 -16.49 14.52 -4.29
CA SER A 34 -17.49 14.28 -3.24
C SER A 34 -17.10 13.17 -2.25
N SER A 35 -15.97 12.49 -2.45
CA SER A 35 -15.50 11.40 -1.60
C SER A 35 -14.05 11.66 -1.22
N ILE A 36 -13.87 12.44 -0.15
CA ILE A 36 -12.55 12.81 0.39
C ILE A 36 -11.93 11.64 1.14
N VAL A 37 -12.74 11.00 1.98
CA VAL A 37 -12.37 9.81 2.76
C VAL A 37 -13.50 8.79 2.67
N PRO A 38 -13.21 7.48 2.74
CA PRO A 38 -14.26 6.49 2.89
C PRO A 38 -15.05 6.67 4.18
N ALA A 39 -16.32 6.29 4.15
CA ALA A 39 -17.19 6.32 5.33
C ALA A 39 -16.56 5.49 6.48
N GLY A 40 -16.64 6.04 7.69
CA GLY A 40 -16.11 5.39 8.90
C GLY A 40 -14.60 5.53 9.12
N MET A 41 -13.89 6.33 8.31
CA MET A 41 -12.46 6.61 8.54
C MET A 41 -12.18 8.04 9.01
N PRO A 42 -11.11 8.24 9.80
CA PRO A 42 -10.74 9.58 10.25
C PRO A 42 -10.35 10.44 9.06
N LEU A 43 -10.57 11.76 9.15
CA LEU A 43 -10.22 12.68 8.09
C LEU A 43 -8.71 12.69 7.83
N MET A 44 -7.91 12.73 8.89
CA MET A 44 -6.44 12.67 8.80
C MET A 44 -5.95 11.23 9.05
N PRO A 45 -4.94 10.75 8.30
CA PRO A 45 -4.14 11.46 7.29
C PRO A 45 -4.73 11.47 5.87
N PHE A 46 -5.89 10.86 5.64
CA PHE A 46 -6.42 10.60 4.31
C PHE A 46 -6.74 11.84 3.49
N ALA A 47 -7.24 12.91 4.12
CA ALA A 47 -7.48 14.19 3.45
C ALA A 47 -6.20 14.81 2.89
N ALA A 48 -5.06 14.63 3.57
CA ALA A 48 -3.77 15.08 3.04
C ALA A 48 -3.38 14.32 1.78
N TRP A 49 -3.60 13.00 1.74
CA TRP A 49 -3.36 12.19 0.54
C TRP A 49 -4.36 12.48 -0.58
N TRP A 50 -5.64 12.68 -0.25
CA TRP A 50 -6.64 13.16 -1.20
C TRP A 50 -6.22 14.48 -1.83
N MET A 51 -5.77 15.45 -1.02
CA MET A 51 -5.27 16.73 -1.53
C MET A 51 -4.04 16.54 -2.42
N MET A 52 -3.08 15.71 -2.02
CA MET A 52 -1.92 15.38 -2.85
C MET A 52 -2.30 14.75 -4.19
N HIS A 53 -3.34 13.92 -4.21
CA HIS A 53 -3.90 13.38 -5.44
C HIS A 53 -4.41 14.51 -6.32
N TYR A 54 -5.34 15.35 -5.85
CA TYR A 54 -5.91 16.43 -6.67
C TYR A 54 -4.88 17.47 -7.13
N LEU A 55 -3.90 17.81 -6.30
CA LEU A 55 -2.82 18.75 -6.62
C LEU A 55 -1.71 18.17 -7.51
N HIS A 56 -1.84 16.95 -8.05
CA HIS A 56 -0.82 16.29 -8.88
C HIS A 56 0.56 16.12 -8.20
N ILE A 57 0.61 16.06 -6.86
CA ILE A 57 1.86 15.79 -6.13
C ILE A 57 2.26 14.32 -6.29
N PHE A 58 1.27 13.44 -6.40
CA PHE A 58 1.46 12.05 -6.81
C PHE A 58 1.80 11.97 -8.31
N ARG A 59 2.76 11.11 -8.67
CA ARG A 59 3.27 10.95 -10.04
C ARG A 59 2.23 10.38 -11.01
N ASN A 60 1.17 9.74 -10.50
CA ASN A 60 0.04 9.26 -11.28
C ASN A 60 -1.27 9.38 -10.45
N ARG A 61 -2.39 8.98 -11.05
CA ARG A 61 -3.75 9.15 -10.50
C ARG A 61 -4.33 7.90 -9.82
N ASP A 62 -3.50 6.93 -9.47
CA ASP A 62 -3.96 5.66 -8.90
C ASP A 62 -3.99 5.61 -7.37
N TYR A 63 -3.94 6.78 -6.70
CA TYR A 63 -4.22 6.83 -5.26
C TYR A 63 -5.58 6.20 -4.96
N GLY A 64 -5.63 5.37 -3.93
CA GLY A 64 -6.84 4.68 -3.53
C GLY A 64 -6.62 3.82 -2.31
N LEU A 65 -7.66 3.09 -1.91
CA LEU A 65 -7.65 2.21 -0.75
C LEU A 65 -8.40 0.93 -1.10
N LEU A 66 -7.89 -0.22 -0.68
CA LEU A 66 -8.69 -1.43 -0.58
C LEU A 66 -9.22 -1.54 0.85
N LEU A 67 -10.53 -1.69 0.97
CA LEU A 67 -11.27 -1.77 2.23
C LEU A 67 -11.95 -3.14 2.30
N VAL A 68 -11.93 -3.77 3.48
CA VAL A 68 -12.67 -5.01 3.76
C VAL A 68 -13.56 -4.78 4.97
N TYR A 69 -14.80 -5.21 4.85
CA TYR A 69 -15.87 -5.05 5.83
C TYR A 69 -16.38 -6.41 6.30
N CYS A 70 -16.81 -6.49 7.55
CA CYS A 70 -17.57 -7.61 8.10
C CYS A 70 -18.93 -7.06 8.52
N GLY A 71 -19.97 -7.30 7.72
CA GLY A 71 -21.19 -6.48 7.80
C GLY A 71 -20.86 -5.01 7.49
N ASP A 72 -21.25 -4.09 8.37
CA ASP A 72 -20.99 -2.65 8.21
C ASP A 72 -19.66 -2.18 8.85
N GLU A 73 -18.94 -3.08 9.54
CA GLU A 73 -17.70 -2.73 10.25
C GLU A 73 -16.48 -2.83 9.33
N LEU A 74 -15.67 -1.77 9.25
CA LEU A 74 -14.38 -1.81 8.55
C LEU A 74 -13.37 -2.64 9.34
N VAL A 75 -13.01 -3.81 8.82
CA VAL A 75 -12.10 -4.76 9.49
C VAL A 75 -10.70 -4.79 8.89
N HIS A 76 -10.51 -4.28 7.67
CA HIS A 76 -9.19 -4.17 7.06
C HIS A 76 -9.10 -3.01 6.08
N ARG A 77 -7.92 -2.41 5.98
CA ARG A 77 -7.58 -1.43 4.95
C ARG A 77 -6.13 -1.57 4.50
N SER A 78 -5.90 -1.36 3.21
CA SER A 78 -4.57 -1.16 2.61
C SER A 78 -4.60 0.04 1.68
N GLY A 79 -3.65 0.95 1.84
CA GLY A 79 -3.51 2.11 0.98
C GLY A 79 -2.66 1.83 -0.25
N ILE A 80 -3.06 2.46 -1.35
CA ILE A 80 -2.42 2.41 -2.66
C ILE A 80 -1.90 3.81 -2.96
N PHE A 81 -0.58 3.95 -3.06
CA PHE A 81 0.08 5.26 -3.16
C PHE A 81 0.93 5.34 -4.40
N PRO A 82 0.68 6.28 -5.31
CA PRO A 82 1.63 6.61 -6.36
C PRO A 82 2.95 7.12 -5.79
N GLY A 83 4.01 7.07 -6.60
CA GLY A 83 5.29 7.70 -6.25
C GLY A 83 5.13 9.20 -5.99
N TYR A 84 5.88 9.73 -5.03
CA TYR A 84 6.02 11.17 -4.75
C TYR A 84 7.36 11.42 -4.03
N PHE A 85 7.60 12.64 -3.52
CA PHE A 85 8.90 13.02 -2.94
C PHE A 85 9.43 12.07 -1.84
N ARG A 86 8.54 11.32 -1.16
CA ARG A 86 8.94 10.37 -0.12
C ARG A 86 9.41 9.03 -0.66
N PHE A 87 9.08 8.72 -1.90
CA PHE A 87 9.43 7.47 -2.59
C PHE A 87 10.22 7.80 -3.86
N PRO A 88 11.45 8.34 -3.73
CA PRO A 88 12.21 8.81 -4.89
C PRO A 88 12.62 7.68 -5.85
N PHE A 89 12.63 6.42 -5.37
CA PHE A 89 12.99 5.21 -6.12
C PHE A 89 11.87 4.65 -7.01
N MET A 90 10.62 5.09 -6.81
CA MET A 90 9.48 4.62 -7.61
C MET A 90 9.52 5.28 -8.98
N SER A 91 9.15 4.59 -10.06
CA SER A 91 8.95 5.18 -11.38
C SER A 91 7.63 5.98 -11.47
N ARG A 92 7.30 6.53 -12.65
CA ARG A 92 6.08 7.34 -12.88
C ARG A 92 4.81 6.56 -12.58
N ASP A 93 4.78 5.31 -13.00
CA ASP A 93 3.60 4.45 -13.01
C ASP A 93 3.56 3.44 -11.85
N ASP A 94 4.60 3.46 -11.01
CA ASP A 94 4.72 2.57 -9.86
C ASP A 94 3.71 2.91 -8.77
N LEU A 95 3.35 1.88 -8.01
CA LEU A 95 2.46 1.98 -6.85
C LEU A 95 3.11 1.38 -5.61
N GLN A 96 3.00 2.06 -4.48
CA GLN A 96 3.32 1.53 -3.18
C GLN A 96 2.04 1.05 -2.50
N ILE A 97 2.10 -0.16 -1.95
CA ILE A 97 1.06 -0.69 -1.07
C ILE A 97 1.55 -0.53 0.37
N GLY A 98 0.75 0.10 1.21
CA GLY A 98 1.15 0.44 2.56
C GLY A 98 -0.01 0.93 3.42
N ASP A 99 0.31 1.56 4.56
CA ASP A 99 -0.69 2.01 5.55
C ASP A 99 -1.75 0.93 5.85
N THR A 100 -1.25 -0.30 6.02
CA THR A 100 -2.07 -1.48 6.23
C THR A 100 -2.50 -1.57 7.69
N TRP A 101 -3.81 -1.72 7.91
CA TRP A 101 -4.38 -1.96 9.23
C TRP A 101 -5.42 -3.06 9.14
N THR A 102 -5.47 -3.91 10.16
CA THR A 102 -6.49 -4.95 10.32
C THR A 102 -7.01 -4.87 11.74
N HIS A 103 -8.33 -4.94 11.91
CA HIS A 103 -8.97 -4.97 13.21
C HIS A 103 -8.40 -6.15 14.03
N PRO A 104 -8.06 -5.97 15.32
CA PRO A 104 -7.42 -7.01 16.14
C PRO A 104 -8.17 -8.35 16.17
N ALA A 105 -9.51 -8.32 16.14
CA ALA A 105 -10.33 -9.54 16.13
C ALA A 105 -10.29 -10.31 14.79
N HIS A 106 -9.76 -9.68 13.73
CA HIS A 106 -9.74 -10.19 12.35
C HIS A 106 -8.33 -10.47 11.82
N VAL A 107 -7.29 -10.28 12.65
CA VAL A 107 -5.91 -10.62 12.25
C VAL A 107 -5.73 -12.11 12.03
N ARG A 108 -4.73 -12.49 11.23
CA ARG A 108 -4.41 -13.89 10.91
C ARG A 108 -5.53 -14.65 10.18
N ARG A 109 -6.54 -13.95 9.65
CA ARG A 109 -7.62 -14.51 8.80
C ARG A 109 -7.40 -14.32 7.30
N GLY A 110 -6.15 -14.12 6.88
CA GLY A 110 -5.82 -13.93 5.45
C GLY A 110 -6.15 -12.57 4.85
N LEU A 111 -6.83 -11.65 5.55
CA LEU A 111 -7.29 -10.36 5.01
C LEU A 111 -6.17 -9.51 4.36
N ALA A 112 -5.00 -9.42 5.00
CA ALA A 112 -3.87 -8.67 4.44
C ALA A 112 -3.31 -9.29 3.15
N SER A 113 -3.27 -10.63 3.09
CA SER A 113 -2.83 -11.35 1.89
C SER A 113 -3.84 -11.22 0.75
N PHE A 114 -5.13 -11.32 1.08
CA PHE A 114 -6.22 -11.06 0.14
C PHE A 114 -6.13 -9.64 -0.42
N ALA A 115 -6.05 -8.64 0.45
CA ALA A 115 -5.96 -7.23 0.08
C ALA A 115 -4.78 -6.96 -0.85
N LEU A 116 -3.60 -7.45 -0.48
CA LEU A 116 -2.39 -7.31 -1.29
C LEU A 116 -2.57 -7.91 -2.69
N ARG A 117 -3.03 -9.16 -2.79
CA ARG A 117 -3.27 -9.83 -4.09
C ARG A 117 -4.35 -9.14 -4.91
N ARG A 118 -5.44 -8.70 -4.29
CA ARG A 118 -6.54 -8.02 -4.98
C ARG A 118 -6.12 -6.64 -5.51
N ILE A 119 -5.28 -5.91 -4.78
CA ILE A 119 -4.68 -4.66 -5.27
C ILE A 119 -3.79 -4.95 -6.49
N LEU A 120 -2.90 -5.95 -6.40
CA LEU A 120 -2.02 -6.34 -7.51
C LEU A 120 -2.83 -6.63 -8.77
N LEU A 121 -3.86 -7.49 -8.68
CA LEU A 121 -4.72 -7.83 -9.82
C LEU A 121 -5.45 -6.62 -10.39
N SER A 122 -6.08 -5.80 -9.54
CA SER A 122 -6.90 -4.67 -9.98
C SER A 122 -6.10 -3.49 -10.54
N LYS A 123 -4.79 -3.43 -10.24
CA LYS A 123 -3.92 -2.33 -10.65
C LYS A 123 -2.78 -2.78 -11.57
N ALA A 124 -2.72 -4.04 -11.97
CA ALA A 124 -1.70 -4.53 -12.89
C ALA A 124 -1.77 -3.76 -14.21
N GLN A 125 -0.62 -3.29 -14.70
CA GLN A 125 -0.47 -2.71 -16.03
C GLN A 125 0.95 -2.93 -16.53
N ALA A 126 1.15 -2.97 -17.84
CA ALA A 126 2.48 -3.20 -18.42
C ALA A 126 3.52 -2.19 -17.88
N GLY A 127 4.69 -2.70 -17.47
CA GLY A 127 5.80 -1.89 -16.98
C GLY A 127 5.61 -1.24 -15.60
N ARG A 128 4.54 -1.57 -14.86
CA ARG A 128 4.34 -1.07 -13.48
C ARG A 128 5.02 -1.98 -12.47
N THR A 129 5.82 -1.38 -11.58
CA THR A 129 6.32 -2.06 -10.39
C THR A 129 5.50 -1.68 -9.15
N PHE A 130 5.16 -2.69 -8.36
CA PHE A 130 4.56 -2.53 -7.05
C PHE A 130 5.64 -2.56 -5.97
N TRP A 131 5.59 -1.61 -5.05
CA TRP A 131 6.53 -1.48 -3.95
C TRP A 131 5.84 -1.74 -2.61
N TYR A 132 6.57 -2.32 -1.67
CA TYR A 132 6.14 -2.51 -0.30
C TYR A 132 7.30 -2.19 0.65
N VAL A 133 7.09 -1.23 1.54
CA VAL A 133 8.11 -0.79 2.49
C VAL A 133 7.70 -1.20 3.89
N VAL A 134 8.51 -2.01 4.55
CA VAL A 134 8.19 -2.61 5.85
C VAL A 134 9.34 -2.42 6.84
N ARG A 135 9.03 -2.20 8.12
CA ARG A 135 10.06 -2.20 9.16
C ARG A 135 10.62 -3.60 9.36
N ARG A 136 11.93 -3.73 9.56
CA ARG A 136 12.60 -5.04 9.77
C ARG A 136 11.95 -5.89 10.87
N GLY A 137 11.47 -5.28 11.95
CA GLY A 137 10.82 -5.99 13.05
C GLY A 137 9.39 -6.49 12.78
N ASN A 138 8.78 -6.14 11.65
CA ASN A 138 7.39 -6.51 11.35
C ASN A 138 7.31 -7.84 10.60
N ALA A 139 7.59 -8.93 11.32
CA ALA A 139 7.59 -10.29 10.76
C ALA A 139 6.26 -10.69 10.11
N SER A 140 5.12 -10.16 10.59
CA SER A 140 3.81 -10.43 10.00
C SER A 140 3.70 -9.87 8.58
N SER A 141 4.07 -8.60 8.38
CA SER A 141 4.02 -7.96 7.06
C SER A 141 5.07 -8.54 6.11
N ILE A 142 6.25 -8.89 6.63
CA ILE A 142 7.32 -9.57 5.85
C ILE A 142 6.81 -10.90 5.28
N ARG A 143 6.19 -11.75 6.11
CA ARG A 143 5.62 -13.02 5.63
C ARG A 143 4.50 -12.82 4.60
N VAL A 144 3.66 -11.81 4.78
CA VAL A 144 2.58 -11.52 3.82
C VAL A 144 3.15 -11.12 2.46
N VAL A 145 4.15 -10.23 2.44
CA VAL A 145 4.72 -9.72 1.18
C VAL A 145 5.56 -10.78 0.46
N GLU A 146 6.32 -11.59 1.20
CA GLU A 146 7.08 -12.72 0.64
C GLU A 146 6.15 -13.81 0.10
N LYS A 147 5.08 -14.15 0.83
CA LYS A 147 4.06 -15.11 0.35
C LYS A 147 3.33 -14.61 -0.90
N ALA A 148 3.22 -13.29 -1.08
CA ALA A 148 2.66 -12.70 -2.30
C ALA A 148 3.65 -12.68 -3.48
N GLY A 149 4.86 -13.22 -3.30
CA GLY A 149 5.88 -13.33 -4.35
C GLY A 149 6.60 -12.03 -4.65
N PHE A 150 6.64 -11.08 -3.71
CA PHE A 150 7.53 -9.94 -3.84
C PHE A 150 8.97 -10.36 -3.58
N VAL A 151 9.90 -9.74 -4.30
CA VAL A 151 11.33 -9.92 -4.09
C VAL A 151 11.90 -8.75 -3.29
N LYS A 152 12.85 -9.04 -2.40
CA LYS A 152 13.55 -7.99 -1.65
C LYS A 152 14.45 -7.21 -2.62
N ALA A 153 14.16 -5.92 -2.79
CA ALA A 153 14.94 -5.01 -3.63
C ALA A 153 16.11 -4.38 -2.87
N GLY A 154 16.02 -4.31 -1.54
CA GLY A 154 17.09 -3.75 -0.73
C GLY A 154 16.68 -3.40 0.69
N GLU A 155 17.60 -2.73 1.38
CA GLU A 155 17.41 -2.24 2.74
C GLU A 155 17.68 -0.75 2.82
N GLY A 156 17.07 -0.08 3.80
CA GLY A 156 17.27 1.35 3.93
C GLY A 156 16.66 1.98 5.15
N LEU A 157 16.51 3.30 5.07
CA LEU A 157 16.13 4.15 6.19
C LEU A 157 15.24 5.30 5.73
N ARG A 158 14.49 5.84 6.68
CA ARG A 158 13.71 7.06 6.47
C ARG A 158 14.56 8.25 6.89
N VAL A 159 15.05 9.01 5.92
CA VAL A 159 15.80 10.26 6.18
C VAL A 159 14.82 11.36 6.58
N LYS A 160 15.23 12.26 7.48
CA LYS A 160 14.48 13.50 7.77
C LYS A 160 14.89 14.58 6.75
N ARG A 161 13.97 15.46 6.37
CA ARG A 161 14.29 16.66 5.58
C ARG A 161 14.02 17.89 6.45
N LEU A 162 15.00 18.78 6.58
CA LEU A 162 14.94 19.98 7.44
C LEU A 162 14.53 19.67 8.90
N GLY A 163 14.99 18.55 9.48
CA GLY A 163 14.62 18.13 10.84
C GLY A 163 13.21 17.54 11.00
N LEU A 164 12.31 17.75 10.04
CA LEU A 164 10.92 17.26 10.09
C LEU A 164 10.78 15.86 9.49
N ARG A 165 10.25 14.92 10.28
CA ARG A 165 9.98 13.53 9.84
C ARG A 165 8.93 13.45 8.72
N ILE A 166 8.01 14.40 8.65
CA ILE A 166 6.88 14.40 7.69
C ILE A 166 7.38 14.69 6.27
N LEU A 167 8.43 15.51 6.14
CA LEU A 167 9.09 15.82 4.86
C LEU A 167 10.19 14.82 4.49
N GLY A 168 10.39 13.80 5.33
CA GLY A 168 11.41 12.79 5.14
C GLY A 168 11.11 11.81 4.01
N SER A 169 12.15 11.39 3.29
CA SER A 169 12.06 10.39 2.23
C SER A 169 12.64 9.04 2.66
N PHE A 170 12.26 7.99 1.94
CA PHE A 170 12.87 6.69 2.05
C PHE A 170 14.07 6.60 1.10
N ARG A 171 15.17 6.06 1.59
CA ARG A 171 16.40 5.84 0.82
C ARG A 171 16.80 4.39 0.94
N ILE A 172 16.95 3.72 -0.20
CA ILE A 172 17.59 2.41 -0.31
C ILE A 172 19.11 2.65 -0.19
N VAL A 173 19.77 1.91 0.68
CA VAL A 173 21.21 2.08 0.99
C VAL A 173 22.00 0.82 0.63
N GLU A 174 21.36 -0.35 0.71
CA GLU A 174 21.94 -1.63 0.33
C GLU A 174 21.02 -2.29 -0.69
N THR A 175 21.59 -2.75 -1.80
CA THR A 175 20.88 -3.51 -2.84
C THR A 175 21.27 -4.97 -2.68
N GLY A 176 20.26 -5.85 -2.69
CA GLY A 176 20.45 -7.30 -2.55
C GLY A 176 20.70 -7.99 -3.87
#